data_AF-A0AAN8STL4-F1
#
_entry.id   AF-A0AAN8STL4-F1
#
_cell.length_a   1.000
_cell.length_b   1.000
_cell.length_c   1.000
_cell.angle_alpha   90.00
_cell.angle_beta   90.00
_cell.angle_gamma   90.00
#
_symmetry.space_group_name_H-M   'P 1'
#
loop_
_entity.id
_entity.type
_entity.pdbx_description
1 polymer ?
#
loop_
_entity_poly.entity_id
_entity_poly.type
_entity_poly.pdbx_seq_one_letter_code
_entity_poly.pdbx_strand_id
1 'polypeptide(L)'
;MADELLKEVALGPESQVLTMTKYCVNGFKFQTEEVSRNKKTNNREVYIQGDVDVIGQTIKYYGFIQEIIEVRYLGWPKKKIVLFWYPEDIT
;
A
#
# COMPACT_ATOMS: atom_id res chain seq x y z
N MET A 1 -23.80 -21.19 4.06
CA MET A 1 -23.10 -20.51 5.17
C MET A 1 -22.11 -19.58 4.51
N ALA A 2 -22.31 -18.26 4.56
CA ALA A 2 -21.36 -17.32 3.95
C ALA A 2 -20.02 -17.40 4.70
N ASP A 3 -18.92 -17.36 3.97
CA ASP A 3 -17.57 -17.40 4.51
C ASP A 3 -17.41 -16.29 5.57
N GLU A 4 -17.08 -16.68 6.80
CA GLU A 4 -16.87 -15.77 7.93
C GLU A 4 -15.84 -14.68 7.57
N LEU A 5 -14.82 -15.08 6.80
CA LEU A 5 -13.78 -14.19 6.29
C LEU A 5 -14.36 -13.06 5.44
N LEU A 6 -15.29 -13.42 4.55
CA LEU A 6 -15.93 -12.49 3.61
C LEU A 6 -16.84 -11.51 4.36
N LYS A 7 -17.56 -11.98 5.39
CA LYS A 7 -18.40 -11.10 6.22
C LYS A 7 -17.54 -10.07 6.96
N GLU A 8 -16.46 -10.50 7.59
CA GLU A 8 -15.56 -9.61 8.33
C GLU A 8 -14.94 -8.53 7.43
N VAL A 9 -14.52 -8.89 6.21
CA VAL A 9 -13.98 -7.91 5.25
C VAL A 9 -15.08 -6.98 4.74
N ALA A 10 -16.29 -7.49 4.52
CA ALA A 10 -17.43 -6.69 4.05
C ALA A 10 -17.92 -5.65 5.06
N LEU A 11 -17.69 -5.85 6.37
CA LEU A 11 -17.96 -4.85 7.41
C LEU A 11 -17.04 -3.63 7.34
N GLY A 12 -15.96 -3.75 6.58
CA GLY A 12 -14.95 -2.70 6.46
C GLY A 12 -13.96 -2.68 7.62
N PRO A 13 -12.97 -1.79 7.53
CA PRO A 13 -11.92 -1.70 8.53
C PRO A 13 -12.35 -0.91 9.76
N GLU A 14 -11.51 -0.97 10.81
CA GLU A 14 -11.58 -0.07 11.95
C GLU A 14 -11.51 1.40 11.49
N SER A 15 -12.19 2.29 12.21
CA SER A 15 -12.25 3.72 11.87
C SER A 15 -10.94 4.47 12.04
N GLN A 16 -9.94 3.84 12.67
CA GLN A 16 -8.61 4.39 12.88
C GLN A 16 -7.59 3.62 12.06
N VAL A 17 -6.62 4.35 11.52
CA VAL A 17 -5.50 3.80 10.77
C VAL A 17 -4.19 4.14 11.47
N LEU A 18 -3.16 3.33 11.26
CA LEU A 18 -1.81 3.65 11.72
C LEU A 18 -0.99 4.20 10.56
N THR A 19 -0.59 5.46 10.65
CA THR A 19 0.30 6.07 9.67
C THR A 19 1.76 5.81 10.04
N MET A 20 2.58 5.52 9.03
CA MET A 20 3.98 5.17 9.20
C MET A 20 4.84 5.82 8.11
N THR A 21 6.08 6.16 8.45
CA THR A 21 7.03 6.77 7.50
C THR A 21 7.92 5.74 6.80
N LYS A 22 7.91 4.49 7.29
CA LYS A 22 8.73 3.39 6.78
C LYS A 22 8.00 2.06 6.98
N TYR A 23 8.13 1.15 6.02
CA TYR A 23 7.60 -0.20 6.15
C TYR A 23 8.52 -1.23 5.47
N CYS A 24 8.68 -2.39 6.11
CA CYS A 24 9.49 -3.48 5.58
C CYS A 24 8.57 -4.66 5.19
N VAL A 25 8.68 -5.12 3.94
CA VAL A 25 7.94 -6.28 3.44
C VAL A 25 8.81 -7.04 2.44
N ASN A 26 8.83 -8.38 2.54
CA ASN A 26 9.58 -9.26 1.65
C ASN A 26 11.06 -8.89 1.47
N GLY A 27 11.72 -8.39 2.53
CA GLY A 27 13.13 -7.97 2.48
C GLY A 27 13.36 -6.57 1.91
N PHE A 28 12.33 -5.89 1.43
CA PHE A 28 12.40 -4.52 0.94
C PHE A 28 11.96 -3.53 2.01
N LYS A 29 12.61 -2.36 2.05
CA LYS A 29 12.27 -1.25 2.95
C LYS A 29 11.80 -0.06 2.14
N PHE A 30 10.53 0.28 2.32
CA PHE A 30 9.86 1.43 1.74
C PHE A 30 9.90 2.61 2.72
N GLN A 31 10.00 3.83 2.19
CA GLN A 31 10.07 5.06 2.97
C GLN A 31 9.28 6.18 2.28
N THR A 32 8.63 7.03 3.07
CA THR A 32 7.89 8.19 2.55
C THR A 32 8.80 9.28 1.98
N GLU A 33 8.26 10.12 1.09
CA GLU A 33 8.96 11.20 0.40
C GLU A 33 9.41 12.33 1.34
N GLU A 34 8.85 12.42 2.54
CA GLU A 34 9.34 13.32 3.57
C GLU A 34 10.69 12.86 4.15
N VAL A 35 10.82 11.57 4.48
CA VAL A 35 11.85 11.08 5.41
C VAL A 35 13.20 10.70 4.77
N SER A 36 13.22 10.51 3.47
CA SER A 36 14.39 10.12 2.67
C SER A 36 14.89 11.24 1.72
N ARG A 37 14.33 12.47 1.74
CA ARG A 37 14.62 13.53 0.73
C ARG A 37 16.07 13.96 0.76
N ASN A 38 16.68 13.75 1.93
CA ASN A 38 18.04 14.13 2.24
C ASN A 38 18.94 12.90 2.49
N LYS A 39 18.54 11.68 2.05
CA LYS A 39 19.30 10.44 2.28
C LYS A 39 19.98 9.92 1.00
N LYS A 40 21.22 9.43 1.17
CA LYS A 40 22.04 8.86 0.07
C LYS A 40 21.43 7.60 -0.58
N THR A 41 20.71 6.77 0.18
CA THR A 41 20.00 5.58 -0.35
C THR A 41 18.51 5.87 -0.38
N ASN A 42 17.94 5.94 -1.58
CA ASN A 42 16.63 6.53 -1.82
C ASN A 42 15.62 5.51 -2.37
N ASN A 43 15.27 4.48 -1.58
CA ASN A 43 14.26 3.47 -1.95
C ASN A 43 12.83 4.01 -1.73
N ARG A 44 12.54 5.20 -2.27
CA ARG A 44 11.21 5.82 -2.26
C ARG A 44 10.42 5.52 -3.51
N GLU A 45 11.16 5.29 -4.59
CA GLU A 45 10.60 4.96 -5.88
C GLU A 45 10.01 3.56 -5.77
N VAL A 46 8.75 3.48 -6.14
CA VAL A 46 8.05 2.23 -6.26
C VAL A 46 7.81 2.00 -7.73
N TYR A 47 8.15 0.81 -8.19
CA TYR A 47 7.72 0.28 -9.49
C TYR A 47 6.76 -0.87 -9.21
N ILE A 48 5.51 -0.70 -9.59
CA ILE A 48 4.52 -1.79 -9.60
C ILE A 48 4.17 -2.07 -11.04
N GLN A 49 4.42 -3.30 -11.45
CA GLN A 49 3.87 -3.85 -12.67
C GLN A 49 2.46 -4.36 -12.35
N GLY A 50 1.45 -3.62 -12.80
CA GLY A 50 0.04 -3.98 -12.70
C GLY A 50 -0.37 -4.98 -13.77
N ASP A 51 -1.67 -5.23 -13.84
CA ASP A 51 -2.27 -6.10 -14.84
C ASP A 51 -2.25 -5.47 -16.24
N VAL A 52 -2.60 -6.28 -17.23
CA VAL A 52 -2.74 -5.85 -18.62
C VAL A 52 -4.05 -5.08 -18.76
N ASP A 53 -3.99 -3.86 -19.31
CA ASP A 53 -5.15 -3.02 -19.58
C ASP A 53 -6.00 -3.56 -20.75
N VAL A 54 -7.11 -2.85 -21.03
CA VAL A 54 -8.07 -3.22 -22.08
C VAL A 54 -7.48 -3.20 -23.50
N ILE A 55 -6.32 -2.58 -23.71
CA ILE A 55 -5.61 -2.51 -25.00
C ILE A 55 -4.38 -3.43 -25.05
N GLY A 56 -4.21 -4.31 -24.06
CA GLY A 56 -3.13 -5.30 -24.07
C GLY A 56 -1.79 -4.79 -23.54
N GLN A 57 -1.74 -3.62 -22.90
CA GLN A 57 -0.52 -3.05 -22.32
C GLN A 57 -0.44 -3.30 -20.82
N THR A 58 0.75 -3.65 -20.33
CA THR A 58 0.99 -3.78 -18.90
C THR A 58 0.95 -2.42 -18.23
N ILE A 59 0.04 -2.23 -17.28
CA ILE A 59 -0.03 -0.99 -16.51
C ILE A 59 1.21 -0.92 -15.62
N LYS A 60 1.90 0.22 -15.65
CA LYS A 60 3.07 0.47 -14.81
C LYS A 60 2.79 1.65 -13.92
N TYR A 61 2.90 1.46 -12.62
CA TYR A 61 2.83 2.54 -11.66
C TYR A 61 4.25 2.87 -11.21
N TYR A 62 4.63 4.14 -11.46
CA TYR A 62 5.85 4.73 -10.96
C TYR A 62 5.47 5.93 -10.10
N GLY A 63 6.08 6.06 -8.93
CA GLY A 63 5.82 7.20 -8.07
C GLY A 63 6.63 7.17 -6.79
N PHE A 64 6.58 8.28 -6.06
CA PHE A 64 7.13 8.40 -4.73
C PHE A 64 6.04 8.17 -3.69
N ILE A 65 6.31 7.31 -2.72
CA ILE A 65 5.39 7.06 -1.61
C ILE A 65 5.25 8.34 -0.78
N GLN A 66 4.05 8.89 -0.69
CA GLN A 66 3.76 10.02 0.19
C GLN A 66 3.29 9.55 1.56
N GLU A 67 2.44 8.52 1.58
CA GLU A 67 1.85 8.00 2.81
C GLU A 67 1.88 6.47 2.84
N ILE A 68 2.12 5.93 4.04
CA ILE A 68 1.95 4.50 4.32
C ILE A 68 0.96 4.40 5.48
N ILE A 69 -0.14 3.69 5.27
CA ILE A 69 -1.16 3.46 6.30
C ILE A 69 -1.41 1.96 6.49
N GLU A 70 -1.46 1.52 7.75
CA GLU A 70 -1.95 0.20 8.12
C GLU A 70 -3.42 0.31 8.53
N VAL A 71 -4.24 -0.44 7.83
CA VAL A 71 -5.68 -0.58 8.04
C VAL A 71 -5.94 -1.94 8.66
N ARG A 72 -6.79 -2.01 9.68
CA ARG A 72 -7.09 -3.24 10.41
C ARG A 72 -8.56 -3.58 10.27
N TYR A 73 -8.87 -4.87 10.25
CA TYR A 73 -10.24 -5.37 10.24
C TYR A 73 -10.54 -6.07 11.55
N LEU A 74 -11.77 -5.91 12.02
CA LEU A 74 -12.31 -6.69 13.12
C LEU A 74 -12.44 -8.15 12.70
N GLY A 75 -12.14 -9.08 13.60
CA GLY A 75 -12.24 -10.50 13.31
C GLY A 75 -11.10 -11.35 13.84
N TRP A 76 -11.26 -12.67 13.70
CA TRP A 76 -10.23 -13.65 14.05
C TRP A 76 -10.03 -14.66 12.90
N PRO A 77 -8.80 -14.77 12.37
CA PRO A 77 -7.59 -14.04 12.74
C PRO A 77 -7.66 -12.56 12.36
N LYS A 78 -7.03 -11.70 13.18
CA LYS A 78 -6.95 -10.26 12.87
C LYS A 78 -6.27 -10.06 11.53
N LYS A 79 -6.94 -9.33 10.63
CA LYS A 79 -6.40 -8.98 9.32
C LYS A 79 -5.88 -7.55 9.35
N LYS A 80 -4.79 -7.32 8.63
CA LYS A 80 -4.23 -6.00 8.39
C LYS A 80 -3.86 -5.86 6.93
N ILE A 81 -4.09 -4.67 6.38
CA ILE A 81 -3.72 -4.27 5.04
C ILE A 81 -2.81 -3.06 5.17
N VAL A 82 -1.69 -3.04 4.46
CA VAL A 82 -0.82 -1.88 4.39
C VAL A 82 -0.97 -1.27 3.01
N LEU A 83 -1.43 -0.02 2.97
CA LEU A 83 -1.62 0.75 1.76
C LEU A 83 -0.44 1.71 1.59
N PHE A 84 0.09 1.75 0.37
CA PHE A 84 1.11 2.71 -0.05
C PHE A 84 0.43 3.69 -1.00
N TRP A 85 0.34 4.95 -0.57
CA TRP A 85 -0.25 5.98 -1.40
C TRP A 85 0.83 6.81 -2.08
N TYR A 86 0.62 7.04 -3.37
CA TYR A 86 1.40 7.92 -4.23
C TYR A 86 0.40 8.75 -5.06
N PRO A 87 0.70 10.03 -5.33
CA PRO A 87 -0.10 10.83 -6.25
C PRO A 87 0.05 10.25 -7.66
N GLU A 88 -1.04 10.23 -8.43
CA GLU A 88 -0.94 9.99 -9.87
C GLU A 88 -0.23 11.17 -10.52
N ASP A 89 0.97 10.94 -11.04
CA ASP A 89 1.54 11.83 -12.04
C ASP A 89 0.78 11.59 -13.34
N ILE A 90 -0.13 12.49 -13.69
CA ILE A 90 -0.70 12.59 -15.04
C ILE A 90 0.48 12.80 -15.98
N THR A 91 0.95 11.72 -16.63
CA THR A 91 1.93 11.79 -17.72
C THR A 91 1.26 11.48 -19.04
#